data_AF-A0A2D9ECC9-F1
#
_entry.id   AF-A0A2D9ECC9-F1
#
_cell.length_a   1.000
_cell.length_b   1.000
_cell.length_c   1.000
_cell.angle_alpha   90.00
_cell.angle_beta   90.00
_cell.angle_gamma   90.00
#
_symmetry.space_group_name_H-M   'P 1'
#
loop_
_entity.id
_entity.type
_entity.pdbx_description
1 polymer ?
#
loop_
_entity_poly.entity_id
_entity_poly.type
_entity_poly.pdbx_seq_one_letter_code
_entity_poly.pdbx_strand_id
1 'polypeptide(L)'
;MKFFSLSFLSALLLLISGCSALVGTKVKEPFSGKKYTSNAKYFRSTGNGVSTRDAVASSKADIEAKKDLAQQVTTTIQVVTDAYAQDVQGEHVDQAIERFETLAREITNTTIGDLRKLGEKKFLLDDGKYSVYVTYEIKKSAMFRFLKKKAKLDDKISPMARTQIINMCDSEIEKLEALD
;
A
#
# COMPACT_ATOMS: atom_id res chain seq x y z
N MET A 1 -24.16 37.17 70.91
CA MET A 1 -25.05 37.23 69.74
C MET A 1 -24.21 37.43 68.48
N LYS A 2 -24.47 36.61 67.45
CA LYS A 2 -24.24 36.84 66.01
C LYS A 2 -22.80 36.79 65.46
N PHE A 3 -22.46 35.57 65.01
CA PHE A 3 -21.76 35.14 63.79
C PHE A 3 -20.96 36.19 62.98
N PHE A 4 -19.65 35.97 62.81
CA PHE A 4 -18.97 36.20 61.54
C PHE A 4 -17.55 35.60 61.52
N SER A 5 -17.08 35.21 60.33
CA SER A 5 -15.68 34.93 59.98
C SER A 5 -15.10 33.54 60.30
N LEU A 6 -15.66 32.49 59.67
CA LEU A 6 -14.93 31.25 59.39
C LEU A 6 -14.99 30.97 57.88
N SER A 7 -14.10 31.58 57.11
CA SER A 7 -13.95 31.31 55.68
C SER A 7 -12.60 31.84 55.22
N PHE A 8 -11.56 31.00 55.22
CA PHE A 8 -10.41 31.10 54.32
C PHE A 8 -9.57 29.81 54.39
N LEU A 9 -10.23 28.66 54.20
CA LEU A 9 -9.56 27.38 54.01
C LEU A 9 -10.29 26.62 52.89
N SER A 10 -9.91 26.92 51.65
CA SER A 10 -10.06 26.05 50.47
C SER A 10 -9.99 26.90 49.20
N ALA A 11 -8.78 27.27 48.80
CA ALA A 11 -8.51 27.80 47.46
C ALA A 11 -7.32 27.05 46.86
N LEU A 12 -7.45 25.72 46.76
CA LEU A 12 -6.59 24.91 45.92
C LEU A 12 -7.34 23.64 45.49
N LEU A 13 -8.43 23.81 44.73
CA LEU A 13 -9.00 22.73 43.93
C LEU A 13 -8.79 23.06 42.44
N LEU A 14 -7.67 22.54 41.93
CA LEU A 14 -7.55 21.80 40.69
C LEU A 14 -8.58 22.14 39.59
N LEU A 15 -8.28 23.17 38.81
CA LEU A 15 -8.76 23.26 37.43
C LEU A 15 -7.93 22.32 36.56
N ILE A 16 -8.19 21.02 36.66
CA ILE A 16 -7.84 20.05 35.62
C ILE A 16 -9.16 19.50 35.09
N SER A 17 -9.97 20.37 34.51
CA SER A 17 -11.14 19.94 33.74
C SER A 17 -10.64 19.36 32.42
N GLY A 18 -10.45 18.04 32.47
CA GLY A 18 -10.66 17.07 31.41
C GLY A 18 -10.42 17.54 29.98
N CYS A 19 -9.27 17.14 29.44
CA CYS A 19 -9.12 16.90 28.00
C CYS A 19 -10.07 15.75 27.62
N SER A 20 -11.32 16.05 27.31
CA SER A 20 -12.25 15.09 26.71
C SER A 20 -11.74 14.76 25.31
N ALA A 21 -11.46 13.47 25.09
CA ALA A 21 -10.80 12.92 23.92
C ALA A 21 -11.34 13.47 22.58
N LEU A 22 -10.48 14.16 21.84
CA LEU A 22 -10.66 14.66 20.46
C LEU A 22 -10.75 13.55 19.39
N VAL A 23 -11.02 12.31 19.79
CA VAL A 23 -11.00 11.16 18.87
C VAL A 23 -12.45 10.73 18.65
N GLY A 24 -12.94 10.92 17.42
CA GLY A 24 -14.31 10.57 17.03
C GLY A 24 -14.63 9.07 17.14
N THR A 25 -15.77 8.66 16.58
CA THR A 25 -16.23 7.27 16.67
C THR A 25 -15.49 6.36 15.69
N LYS A 26 -15.12 5.16 16.16
CA LYS A 26 -14.41 4.16 15.35
C LYS A 26 -15.36 3.50 14.35
N VAL A 27 -15.10 3.69 13.06
CA VAL A 27 -15.83 3.03 11.98
C VAL A 27 -15.25 1.63 11.73
N LYS A 28 -16.11 0.62 11.58
CA LYS A 28 -15.73 -0.76 11.21
C LYS A 28 -15.90 -0.96 9.71
N GLU A 29 -14.83 -0.71 8.96
CA GLU A 29 -14.85 -0.92 7.52
C GLU A 29 -14.65 -2.40 7.13
N PRO A 30 -15.24 -2.84 6.01
CA PRO A 30 -14.88 -4.10 5.35
C PRO A 30 -13.37 -4.25 5.15
N PHE A 31 -12.88 -5.48 5.22
CA PHE A 31 -11.48 -5.80 4.96
C PHE A 31 -10.50 -5.02 5.85
N SER A 32 -10.86 -4.83 7.12
CA SER A 32 -9.99 -4.24 8.14
C SER A 32 -9.17 -5.30 8.87
N GLY A 33 -7.99 -4.89 9.37
CA GLY A 33 -7.10 -5.72 10.19
C GLY A 33 -5.95 -6.39 9.42
N LYS A 34 -5.07 -7.05 10.17
CA LYS A 34 -3.76 -7.57 9.69
C LYS A 34 -3.83 -8.45 8.43
N LYS A 35 -4.94 -9.17 8.23
CA LYS A 35 -5.14 -10.03 7.06
C LYS A 35 -5.18 -9.25 5.74
N TYR A 36 -5.63 -8.00 5.77
CA TYR A 36 -5.83 -7.15 4.59
C TYR A 36 -4.80 -6.02 4.50
N THR A 37 -3.89 -5.95 5.48
CA THR A 37 -2.75 -5.01 5.48
C THR A 37 -1.54 -5.66 4.82
N SER A 38 -0.78 -4.87 4.07
CA SER A 38 0.51 -5.26 3.52
C SER A 38 1.48 -5.70 4.61
N ASN A 39 2.37 -6.61 4.24
CA ASN A 39 3.42 -7.10 5.13
C ASN A 39 4.70 -7.33 4.35
N ALA A 40 5.68 -8.01 4.96
CA ALA A 40 6.96 -8.29 4.31
C ALA A 40 6.79 -9.06 2.98
N LYS A 41 5.87 -10.03 2.92
CA LYS A 41 5.70 -10.95 1.78
C LYS A 41 4.67 -10.51 0.74
N TYR A 42 3.70 -9.70 1.14
CA TYR A 42 2.52 -9.37 0.34
C TYR A 42 2.27 -7.87 0.31
N PHE A 43 1.99 -7.35 -0.89
CA PHE A 43 1.26 -6.09 -1.04
C PHE A 43 -0.22 -6.39 -0.94
N ARG A 44 -0.95 -5.58 -0.19
CA ARG A 44 -2.40 -5.62 -0.07
C ARG A 44 -2.97 -4.23 -0.15
N SER A 45 -4.14 -4.13 -0.75
CA SER A 45 -4.91 -2.91 -0.76
C SER A 45 -6.39 -3.23 -0.71
N THR A 46 -7.15 -2.28 -0.18
CA THR A 46 -8.60 -2.28 -0.19
C THR A 46 -9.05 -0.99 -0.84
N GLY A 47 -9.98 -1.09 -1.79
CA GLY A 47 -10.59 0.06 -2.44
C GLY A 47 -12.10 0.05 -2.22
N ASN A 48 -12.69 1.24 -2.23
CA ASN A 48 -14.11 1.50 -2.13
C ASN A 48 -14.62 2.24 -3.38
N GLY A 49 -15.87 2.00 -3.73
CA GLY A 49 -16.53 2.73 -4.80
C GLY A 49 -18.00 2.91 -4.50
N VAL A 50 -18.48 4.14 -4.64
CA VAL A 50 -19.90 4.47 -4.51
C VAL A 50 -20.47 4.98 -5.83
N SER A 51 -21.61 4.45 -6.24
CA SER A 51 -22.35 4.89 -7.43
C SER A 51 -23.81 4.45 -7.40
N THR A 52 -24.68 5.16 -8.11
CA THR A 52 -26.05 4.71 -8.40
C THR A 52 -26.10 3.46 -9.29
N ARG A 53 -25.00 3.16 -10.01
CA ARG A 53 -24.87 1.97 -10.87
C ARG A 53 -23.88 0.99 -10.26
N ASP A 54 -24.32 -0.23 -10.06
CA ASP A 54 -23.51 -1.31 -9.46
C ASP A 54 -22.14 -1.48 -10.15
N ALA A 55 -22.14 -1.69 -11.47
CA ALA A 55 -20.90 -1.88 -12.24
C ALA A 55 -19.91 -0.71 -12.10
N VAL A 56 -20.40 0.52 -11.93
CA VAL A 56 -19.55 1.71 -11.72
C VAL A 56 -18.99 1.74 -10.31
N ALA A 57 -19.78 1.37 -9.31
CA ALA A 57 -19.30 1.25 -7.93
C ALA A 57 -18.18 0.20 -7.85
N SER A 58 -18.37 -0.98 -8.45
CA SER A 58 -17.33 -2.01 -8.55
C SER A 58 -16.08 -1.53 -9.27
N SER A 59 -16.22 -0.85 -10.42
CA SER A 59 -15.07 -0.34 -11.17
C SER A 59 -14.28 0.71 -10.39
N LYS A 60 -14.96 1.62 -9.67
CA LYS A 60 -14.30 2.60 -8.81
C LYS A 60 -13.50 1.93 -7.69
N ALA A 61 -14.10 0.95 -7.02
CA ALA A 61 -13.44 0.19 -5.97
C ALA A 61 -12.18 -0.52 -6.49
N ASP A 62 -12.28 -1.14 -7.68
CA ASP A 62 -11.14 -1.79 -8.33
C ASP A 62 -10.02 -0.82 -8.69
N ILE A 63 -10.36 0.37 -9.22
CA ILE A 63 -9.39 1.40 -9.58
C ILE A 63 -8.68 1.93 -8.34
N GLU A 64 -9.42 2.22 -7.27
CA GLU A 64 -8.84 2.71 -6.02
C GLU A 64 -7.87 1.68 -5.42
N ALA A 65 -8.28 0.42 -5.30
CA ALA A 65 -7.41 -0.62 -4.75
C ALA A 65 -6.13 -0.81 -5.58
N LYS A 66 -6.25 -0.78 -6.92
CA LYS A 66 -5.10 -0.91 -7.83
C LYS A 66 -4.18 0.30 -7.80
N LYS A 67 -4.73 1.51 -7.66
CA LYS A 67 -3.95 2.74 -7.49
C LYS A 67 -3.09 2.67 -6.24
N ASP A 68 -3.65 2.22 -5.12
CA ASP A 68 -2.90 2.10 -3.87
C ASP A 68 -1.84 1.00 -3.94
N LEU A 69 -2.13 -0.13 -4.61
CA LEU A 69 -1.09 -1.13 -4.91
C LEU A 69 0.02 -0.56 -5.78
N ALA A 70 -0.32 0.23 -6.79
CA ALA A 70 0.65 0.88 -7.67
C ALA A 70 1.62 1.80 -6.91
N GLN A 71 1.08 2.55 -5.95
CA GLN A 71 1.88 3.41 -5.08
C GLN A 71 2.83 2.58 -4.22
N GLN A 72 2.32 1.53 -3.56
CA GLN A 72 3.16 0.65 -2.73
C GLN A 72 4.28 -0.03 -3.52
N VAL A 73 3.98 -0.49 -4.74
CA VAL A 73 4.98 -1.07 -5.65
C VAL A 73 6.01 -0.02 -6.02
N THR A 74 5.58 1.18 -6.42
CA THR A 74 6.48 2.28 -6.79
C THR A 74 7.45 2.60 -5.65
N THR A 75 6.95 2.80 -4.44
CA THR A 75 7.79 3.07 -3.27
C THR A 75 8.76 1.93 -2.97
N THR A 76 8.32 0.68 -3.11
CA THR A 76 9.21 -0.47 -2.89
C THR A 76 10.32 -0.52 -3.93
N ILE A 77 9.97 -0.26 -5.20
CA ILE A 77 10.95 -0.27 -6.30
C ILE A 77 11.99 0.83 -6.09
N GLN A 78 11.58 2.03 -5.66
CA GLN A 78 12.50 3.11 -5.30
C GLN A 78 13.48 2.70 -4.20
N VAL A 79 12.99 2.07 -3.13
CA VAL A 79 13.87 1.59 -2.05
C VAL A 79 14.88 0.56 -2.57
N VAL A 80 14.44 -0.34 -3.45
CA VAL A 80 15.32 -1.36 -4.06
C VAL A 80 16.38 -0.71 -4.95
N THR A 81 16.00 0.25 -5.79
CA THR A 81 16.93 0.93 -6.70
C THR A 81 17.92 1.80 -5.94
N ASP A 82 17.47 2.50 -4.89
CA ASP A 82 18.32 3.34 -4.04
C ASP A 82 19.38 2.50 -3.32
N ALA A 83 18.96 1.36 -2.74
CA ALA A 83 19.89 0.43 -2.11
C ALA A 83 20.87 -0.16 -3.13
N TYR A 84 20.38 -0.54 -4.32
CA TYR A 84 21.24 -1.11 -5.37
C TYR A 84 22.28 -0.10 -5.87
N ALA A 85 21.91 1.17 -6.04
CA ALA A 85 22.82 2.24 -6.45
C ALA A 85 23.93 2.51 -5.42
N GLN A 86 23.67 2.24 -4.14
CA GLN A 86 24.66 2.36 -3.07
C GLN A 86 25.66 1.21 -3.08
N ASP A 87 25.20 -0.01 -3.39
CA ASP A 87 26.00 -1.24 -3.32
C ASP A 87 26.77 -1.53 -4.60
N VAL A 88 26.28 -1.08 -5.76
CA VAL A 88 26.81 -1.42 -7.08
C VAL A 88 27.21 -0.18 -7.86
N GLN A 89 28.47 -0.12 -8.27
CA GLN A 89 29.01 0.96 -9.11
C GLN A 89 29.30 0.46 -10.53
N GLY A 90 28.97 1.25 -11.54
CA GLY A 90 29.31 0.95 -12.94
C GLY A 90 28.56 1.80 -13.96
N GLU A 91 29.07 1.82 -15.20
CA GLU A 91 28.59 2.68 -16.30
C GLU A 91 27.11 2.42 -16.70
N HIS A 92 26.56 1.26 -16.35
CA HIS A 92 25.20 0.84 -16.78
C HIS A 92 24.19 0.70 -15.65
N VAL A 93 24.57 1.06 -14.42
CA VAL A 93 23.68 0.95 -13.24
C VAL A 93 22.50 1.92 -13.37
N ASP A 94 22.77 3.18 -13.74
CA ASP A 94 21.72 4.20 -13.88
C ASP A 94 20.70 3.84 -14.97
N GLN A 95 21.19 3.36 -16.13
CA GLN A 95 20.31 2.87 -17.20
C GLN A 95 19.45 1.68 -16.73
N ALA A 96 20.03 0.77 -15.94
CA ALA A 96 19.30 -0.37 -15.40
C ALA A 96 18.21 0.06 -14.42
N ILE A 97 18.52 1.01 -13.53
CA ILE A 97 17.57 1.59 -12.56
C ILE A 97 16.40 2.26 -13.29
N GLU A 98 16.68 3.15 -14.25
CA GLU A 98 15.63 3.85 -15.00
C GLU A 98 14.69 2.87 -15.73
N ARG A 99 15.28 1.83 -16.36
CA ARG A 99 14.50 0.79 -17.04
C ARG A 99 13.72 -0.07 -16.06
N PHE A 100 14.29 -0.40 -14.91
CA PHE A 100 13.60 -1.16 -13.87
C PHE A 100 12.38 -0.41 -13.32
N GLU A 101 12.51 0.88 -13.02
CA GLU A 101 11.38 1.72 -12.61
C GLU A 101 10.29 1.80 -13.69
N THR A 102 10.71 1.92 -14.96
CA THR A 102 9.79 1.95 -16.10
C THR A 102 9.00 0.64 -16.20
N LEU A 103 9.69 -0.51 -16.16
CA LEU A 103 9.05 -1.82 -16.16
C LEU A 103 8.09 -1.99 -14.98
N ALA A 104 8.46 -1.54 -13.78
CA ALA A 104 7.60 -1.56 -12.61
C ALA A 104 6.28 -0.79 -12.82
N ARG A 105 6.35 0.40 -13.43
CA ARG A 105 5.15 1.17 -13.78
C ARG A 105 4.30 0.46 -14.84
N GLU A 106 4.93 -0.14 -15.84
CA GLU A 106 4.22 -0.87 -16.90
C GLU A 106 3.46 -2.09 -16.38
N ILE A 107 4.10 -2.93 -15.54
CA ILE A 107 3.45 -4.15 -15.01
C ILE A 107 2.28 -3.82 -14.10
N THR A 108 2.37 -2.70 -13.40
CA THR A 108 1.33 -2.21 -12.51
C THR A 108 0.11 -1.74 -13.30
N ASN A 109 0.32 -1.14 -14.47
CA ASN A 109 -0.74 -0.60 -15.33
C ASN A 109 -1.42 -1.66 -16.21
N THR A 110 -0.70 -2.69 -16.65
CA THR A 110 -1.19 -3.60 -17.71
C THR A 110 -1.79 -4.89 -17.17
N THR A 111 -1.05 -5.62 -16.34
CA THR A 111 -1.52 -6.85 -15.67
C THR A 111 -0.47 -7.20 -14.64
N ILE A 112 -0.79 -7.02 -13.36
CA ILE A 112 0.04 -7.61 -12.31
C ILE A 112 -0.26 -9.11 -12.37
N GLY A 113 0.66 -9.89 -12.96
CA GLY A 113 0.45 -11.29 -13.33
C GLY A 113 0.07 -12.22 -12.18
N ASP A 114 0.17 -11.74 -10.93
CA ASP A 114 -0.22 -12.47 -9.73
C ASP A 114 -1.12 -11.63 -8.79
N LEU A 115 -1.97 -10.77 -9.37
CA LEU A 115 -2.98 -10.02 -8.63
C LEU A 115 -4.12 -10.94 -8.23
N ARG A 116 -4.22 -11.26 -6.93
CA ARG A 116 -5.30 -12.07 -6.37
C ARG A 116 -6.33 -11.19 -5.69
N LYS A 117 -7.60 -11.32 -6.08
CA LYS A 117 -8.72 -10.72 -5.34
C LYS A 117 -8.98 -11.54 -4.08
N LEU A 118 -8.82 -10.94 -2.90
CA LEU A 118 -9.07 -11.61 -1.61
C LEU A 118 -10.55 -11.62 -1.23
N GLY A 119 -11.33 -10.69 -1.79
CA GLY A 119 -12.76 -10.59 -1.53
C GLY A 119 -13.41 -9.35 -2.14
N GLU A 120 -14.73 -9.39 -2.15
CA GLU A 120 -15.61 -8.26 -2.48
C GLU A 120 -16.76 -8.21 -1.48
N LYS A 121 -17.16 -7.01 -1.07
CA LYS A 121 -18.42 -6.78 -0.34
C LYS A 121 -19.18 -5.65 -1.00
N LYS A 122 -20.49 -5.82 -1.12
CA LYS A 122 -21.38 -4.88 -1.78
C LYS A 122 -22.55 -4.58 -0.87
N PHE A 123 -22.91 -3.30 -0.78
CA PHE A 123 -23.97 -2.79 0.05
C PHE A 123 -24.87 -1.90 -0.79
N LEU A 124 -26.18 -2.01 -0.59
CA LEU A 124 -27.16 -1.02 -1.06
C LEU A 124 -27.38 -0.02 0.07
N LEU A 125 -27.13 1.25 -0.20
CA LEU A 125 -27.32 2.35 0.76
C LEU A 125 -28.78 2.80 0.78
N ASP A 126 -29.18 3.49 1.85
CA ASP A 126 -30.55 4.00 2.03
C ASP A 126 -30.98 4.98 0.93
N ASP A 127 -30.01 5.66 0.29
CA ASP A 127 -30.23 6.56 -0.84
C ASP A 127 -30.29 5.84 -2.21
N GLY A 128 -30.29 4.51 -2.21
CA GLY A 128 -30.34 3.66 -3.40
C GLY A 128 -29.02 3.51 -4.16
N LYS A 129 -27.91 4.07 -3.66
CA LYS A 129 -26.58 3.86 -4.26
C LYS A 129 -25.97 2.52 -3.82
N TYR A 130 -25.10 1.99 -4.67
CA TYR A 130 -24.24 0.87 -4.36
C TYR A 130 -22.94 1.38 -3.75
N SER A 131 -22.52 0.77 -2.63
CA SER A 131 -21.18 0.88 -2.06
C SER A 131 -20.48 -0.46 -2.17
N VAL A 132 -19.38 -0.51 -2.92
CA VAL A 132 -18.61 -1.73 -3.18
C VAL A 132 -17.23 -1.57 -2.56
N TYR A 133 -16.78 -2.61 -1.89
CA TYR A 133 -15.43 -2.75 -1.36
C TYR A 133 -14.78 -3.95 -2.02
N VAL A 134 -13.54 -3.80 -2.44
CA VAL A 134 -12.72 -4.89 -2.98
C VAL A 134 -11.37 -4.89 -2.30
N THR A 135 -10.78 -6.07 -2.15
CA THR A 135 -9.44 -6.20 -1.60
C THR A 135 -8.60 -7.12 -2.49
N TYR A 136 -7.35 -6.71 -2.69
CA TYR A 136 -6.40 -7.38 -3.54
C TYR A 136 -5.11 -7.69 -2.79
N GLU A 137 -4.41 -8.72 -3.27
CA GLU A 137 -3.11 -9.15 -2.79
C GLU A 137 -2.18 -9.46 -3.97
N ILE A 138 -0.90 -9.14 -3.81
CA ILE A 138 0.18 -9.55 -4.71
C ILE A 138 1.30 -10.14 -3.86
N LYS A 139 1.78 -11.35 -4.17
CA LYS A 139 3.00 -11.88 -3.55
C LYS A 139 4.21 -11.11 -4.12
N LYS A 140 5.01 -10.48 -3.26
CA LYS A 140 6.13 -9.63 -3.70
C LYS A 140 7.15 -10.40 -4.53
N SER A 141 7.48 -11.63 -4.14
CA SER A 141 8.44 -12.44 -4.91
C SER A 141 7.90 -12.80 -6.30
N ALA A 142 6.60 -13.06 -6.44
CA ALA A 142 5.99 -13.28 -7.74
C ALA A 142 6.02 -12.02 -8.63
N MET A 143 5.84 -10.84 -8.04
CA MET A 143 6.01 -9.56 -8.75
C MET A 143 7.44 -9.42 -9.28
N PHE A 144 8.47 -9.62 -8.46
CA PHE A 144 9.87 -9.54 -8.92
C PHE A 144 10.21 -10.60 -9.96
N ARG A 145 9.67 -11.83 -9.85
CA ARG A 145 9.81 -12.85 -10.91
C ARG A 145 9.17 -12.40 -12.22
N PHE A 146 8.02 -11.74 -12.16
CA PHE A 146 7.36 -11.19 -13.35
C PHE A 146 8.17 -10.04 -13.97
N LEU A 147 8.72 -9.14 -13.15
CA LEU A 147 9.66 -8.09 -13.60
C LEU A 147 10.89 -8.68 -14.28
N LYS A 148 11.53 -9.66 -13.65
CA LYS A 148 12.66 -10.40 -14.25
C LYS A 148 12.29 -11.01 -15.59
N LYS A 149 11.12 -11.62 -15.71
CA LYS A 149 10.63 -12.19 -16.98
C LYS A 149 10.42 -11.10 -18.03
N LYS A 150 9.85 -9.94 -17.67
CA LYS A 150 9.66 -8.81 -18.59
C LYS A 150 10.99 -8.23 -19.06
N ALA A 151 11.93 -7.99 -18.14
CA ALA A 151 13.27 -7.51 -18.48
C ALA A 151 14.01 -8.47 -19.41
N LYS A 152 13.85 -9.80 -19.23
CA LYS A 152 14.43 -10.81 -20.12
C LYS A 152 13.88 -10.76 -21.55
N LEU A 153 12.66 -10.30 -21.74
CA LEU A 153 11.96 -10.29 -23.04
C LEU A 153 11.95 -8.90 -23.70
N ASP A 154 12.41 -7.85 -23.03
CA ASP A 154 12.38 -6.50 -23.57
C ASP A 154 13.66 -6.22 -24.37
N ASP A 155 13.53 -6.13 -25.69
CA ASP A 155 14.65 -5.88 -26.61
C ASP A 155 15.23 -4.46 -26.49
N LYS A 156 14.55 -3.53 -25.82
CA LYS A 156 15.02 -2.14 -25.62
C LYS A 156 16.08 -2.02 -24.52
N ILE A 157 16.31 -3.10 -23.76
CA ILE A 157 17.26 -3.12 -22.66
C ILE A 157 18.60 -3.68 -23.14
N SER A 158 19.68 -2.91 -22.97
CA SER A 158 21.03 -3.35 -23.32
C SER A 158 21.39 -4.64 -22.55
N PRO A 159 22.25 -5.53 -23.10
CA PRO A 159 22.63 -6.76 -22.41
C PRO A 159 23.21 -6.53 -21.00
N MET A 160 24.00 -5.45 -20.83
CA MET A 160 24.58 -5.11 -19.53
C MET A 160 23.53 -4.60 -18.54
N ALA A 161 22.67 -3.65 -18.94
CA ALA A 161 21.58 -3.18 -18.07
C ALA A 161 20.61 -4.32 -17.72
N ARG A 162 20.32 -5.23 -18.66
CA ARG A 162 19.48 -6.41 -18.43
C ARG A 162 20.04 -7.30 -17.32
N THR A 163 21.35 -7.53 -17.34
CA THR A 163 22.01 -8.32 -16.28
C THR A 163 21.86 -7.64 -14.92
N GLN A 164 22.04 -6.32 -14.83
CA GLN A 164 21.83 -5.58 -13.59
C GLN A 164 20.37 -5.67 -13.09
N ILE A 165 19.39 -5.56 -13.99
CA ILE A 165 17.97 -5.72 -13.65
C ILE A 165 17.66 -7.14 -13.13
N ILE A 166 18.24 -8.16 -13.77
CA ILE A 166 18.07 -9.54 -13.34
C ILE A 166 18.67 -9.72 -11.93
N ASN A 167 19.86 -9.18 -11.67
CA ASN A 167 20.51 -9.24 -10.36
C ASN A 167 19.68 -8.55 -9.27
N MET A 168 19.15 -7.34 -9.55
CA MET A 168 18.23 -6.65 -8.64
C MET A 168 17.02 -7.53 -8.30
N CYS A 169 16.37 -8.11 -9.32
CA CYS A 169 15.22 -8.98 -9.11
C CYS A 169 15.58 -10.23 -8.30
N ASP A 170 16.70 -10.88 -8.61
CA ASP A 170 17.13 -12.11 -7.96
C ASP A 170 17.45 -11.90 -6.48
N SER A 171 18.19 -10.82 -6.17
CA SER A 171 18.47 -10.43 -4.78
C SER A 171 17.18 -10.24 -3.98
N GLU A 172 16.19 -9.53 -4.54
CA GLU A 172 14.90 -9.33 -3.85
C GLU A 172 14.07 -10.61 -3.75
N ILE A 173 14.09 -11.47 -4.77
CA ILE A 173 13.42 -12.79 -4.72
C ILE A 173 14.02 -13.64 -3.61
N GLU A 174 15.35 -13.76 -3.53
CA GLU A 174 16.05 -14.53 -2.51
C GLU A 174 15.74 -14.01 -1.10
N LYS A 175 15.81 -12.69 -0.89
CA LYS A 175 15.43 -12.07 0.40
C LYS A 175 13.99 -12.40 0.81
N LEU A 176 13.06 -12.37 -0.13
CA LEU A 176 11.64 -12.62 0.13
C LEU A 176 11.33 -14.10 0.36
N GLU A 177 12.03 -14.99 -0.33
CA GLU A 177 11.91 -16.45 -0.16
C GLU A 177 12.53 -16.94 1.14
N ALA A 178 13.58 -16.27 1.64
CA ALA A 178 14.16 -16.57 2.95
C ALA A 178 13.22 -16.27 4.13
N LEU A 179 12.10 -15.58 3.88
CA LEU A 179 11.06 -15.33 4.90
C LEU A 179 10.04 -16.47 5.00
N ASP A 180 9.98 -17.38 4.01
CA ASP A 180 9.07 -18.54 3.95
C ASP A 180 9.53 -19.67 4.89
#